data_AF-A0A812X728-F1
#
_entry.id   AF-A0A812X728-F1
#
_cell.length_a   1.000
_cell.length_b   1.000
_cell.length_c   1.000
_cell.angle_alpha   90.00
_cell.angle_beta   90.00
_cell.angle_gamma   90.00
#
_symmetry.space_group_name_H-M   'P 1'
#
loop_
_entity.id
_entity.type
_entity.pdbx_description
1 polymer ?
#
loop_
_entity_poly.entity_id
_entity_poly.type
_entity_poly.pdbx_seq_one_letter_code
_entity_poly.pdbx_strand_id
1 'polypeptide(L)'
;MAEEQAALQDFANSFCVCRNKPENDAHWDSEAEEWIGKASMSARHRFLTTKDLRWTYFNALTLGMTDEGDADVASLSEAIQFVEDLKAAAVTYVTNMQGWSDKIGLFFHVFGHNSVNSLHLHIVDMNSVGPTFHKLNYKNCSIGAVLKVLREELTAAEAAQQPKEPRILQPKTAAVEETEQPSLDAIQELNVGGEFVAVSLATLHRSPPNSFLKNMVENLASPTLVRDSRGRIFLDLPPESFKQIINHLRMQELNQTDLHLRCADEDTRLLAESLGIPTHRPPTAHSLNLYVFGAALAVGLCLLLKRT
;
A
#
# COMPACT_ATOMS: atom_id res chain seq x y z
N MET A 1 -16.83 -5.65 29.28
CA MET A 1 -15.59 -4.87 29.07
C MET A 1 -14.52 -5.16 30.11
N ALA A 2 -14.65 -4.81 31.41
CA ALA A 2 -13.56 -5.06 32.37
C ALA A 2 -13.22 -6.57 32.51
N GLU A 3 -14.24 -7.41 32.69
CA GLU A 3 -14.09 -8.87 32.71
C GLU A 3 -13.53 -9.43 31.39
N GLU A 4 -14.10 -9.01 30.26
CA GLU A 4 -13.64 -9.42 28.92
C GLU A 4 -12.18 -9.02 28.67
N GLN A 5 -11.75 -7.85 29.14
CA GLN A 5 -10.36 -7.42 29.01
C GLN A 5 -9.44 -8.23 29.93
N ALA A 6 -9.89 -8.56 31.16
CA ALA A 6 -9.13 -9.39 32.09
C ALA A 6 -8.95 -10.83 31.56
N ALA A 7 -9.88 -11.33 30.75
CA ALA A 7 -9.79 -12.64 30.11
C ALA A 7 -8.60 -12.78 29.13
N LEU A 8 -7.98 -11.69 28.70
CA LEU A 8 -6.73 -11.72 27.91
C LEU A 8 -5.50 -12.07 28.74
N GLN A 9 -5.54 -11.97 30.07
CA GLN A 9 -4.39 -12.23 30.95
C GLN A 9 -3.16 -11.39 30.55
N ASP A 10 -2.00 -12.01 30.34
CA ASP A 10 -0.74 -11.34 30.00
C ASP A 10 -0.84 -10.55 28.69
N PHE A 11 -1.72 -10.97 27.77
CA PHE A 11 -1.99 -10.28 26.51
C PHE A 11 -2.77 -8.97 26.69
N ALA A 12 -3.37 -8.74 27.87
CA ALA A 12 -4.14 -7.53 28.15
C ALA A 12 -3.28 -6.25 28.13
N ASN A 13 -1.94 -6.37 28.20
CA ASN A 13 -1.03 -5.24 28.08
C ASN A 13 -0.90 -4.76 26.63
N SER A 14 -0.83 -5.68 25.67
CA SER A 14 -0.59 -5.39 24.25
C SER A 14 -1.89 -5.24 23.45
N PHE A 15 -2.97 -5.90 23.87
CA PHE A 15 -4.21 -5.96 23.11
C PHE A 15 -5.42 -5.47 23.90
N CYS A 16 -6.47 -5.11 23.17
CA CYS A 16 -7.74 -4.63 23.69
C CYS A 16 -8.90 -5.41 23.08
N VAL A 17 -9.80 -5.95 23.91
CA VAL A 17 -11.05 -6.55 23.45
C VAL A 17 -12.06 -5.44 23.19
N CYS A 18 -12.66 -5.47 22.02
CA CYS A 18 -13.75 -4.62 21.61
C CYS A 18 -14.98 -5.47 21.25
N ARG A 19 -16.16 -4.85 21.25
CA ARG A 19 -17.41 -5.49 20.84
C ARG A 19 -18.24 -4.54 19.99
N ASN A 20 -19.22 -5.09 19.29
CA ASN A 20 -20.14 -4.30 18.49
C ASN A 20 -21.09 -3.51 19.41
N LYS A 21 -21.92 -2.66 18.82
CA LYS A 21 -22.99 -2.01 19.57
C LYS A 21 -23.96 -3.08 20.11
N PRO A 22 -24.54 -2.89 21.32
CA PRO A 22 -25.45 -3.89 21.91
C PRO A 22 -26.60 -4.30 21.00
N GLU A 23 -27.16 -3.37 20.23
CA GLU A 23 -28.22 -3.66 19.26
C GLU A 23 -27.76 -4.56 18.12
N ASN A 24 -26.52 -4.43 17.67
CA ASN A 24 -25.96 -5.28 16.61
C ASN A 24 -25.68 -6.70 17.12
N ASP A 25 -25.24 -6.83 18.38
CA ASP A 25 -25.08 -8.13 19.05
C ASP A 25 -26.44 -8.81 19.26
N ALA A 26 -27.48 -8.05 19.62
CA ALA A 26 -28.82 -8.60 19.87
C ALA A 26 -29.52 -9.15 18.61
N HIS A 27 -29.13 -8.68 17.41
CA HIS A 27 -29.73 -9.07 16.13
C HIS A 27 -28.80 -9.92 15.26
N TRP A 28 -27.81 -10.61 15.86
CA TRP A 28 -26.82 -11.39 15.13
C TRP A 28 -27.44 -12.45 14.20
N ASP A 29 -28.59 -13.02 14.57
CA ASP A 29 -29.35 -14.04 13.85
C ASP A 29 -30.51 -13.48 13.02
N SER A 30 -30.69 -12.15 12.98
CA SER A 30 -31.79 -11.53 12.26
C SER A 30 -31.64 -11.70 10.74
N GLU A 31 -32.72 -12.17 10.10
CA GLU A 31 -32.83 -12.23 8.64
C GLU A 31 -33.38 -10.93 8.01
N ALA A 32 -33.72 -9.93 8.82
CA ALA A 32 -34.23 -8.66 8.30
C ALA A 32 -33.12 -7.85 7.61
N GLU A 33 -33.43 -7.32 6.43
CA GLU A 33 -32.47 -6.65 5.53
C GLU A 33 -31.71 -5.49 6.20
N GLU A 34 -32.35 -4.78 7.14
CA GLU A 34 -31.75 -3.66 7.86
C GLU A 34 -30.57 -4.06 8.77
N TRP A 35 -30.53 -5.33 9.21
CA TRP A 35 -29.51 -5.89 10.10
C TRP A 35 -28.41 -6.65 9.35
N ILE A 36 -28.74 -7.24 8.19
CA ILE A 36 -27.77 -8.00 7.38
C ILE A 36 -26.62 -7.09 6.93
N GLY A 37 -25.41 -7.40 7.40
CA GLY A 37 -24.20 -6.60 7.13
C GLY A 37 -23.88 -5.53 8.17
N LYS A 38 -24.75 -5.33 9.18
CA LYS A 38 -24.52 -4.43 10.33
C LYS A 38 -24.44 -5.17 11.66
N ALA A 39 -25.30 -6.18 11.83
CA ALA A 39 -25.34 -7.01 13.02
C ALA A 39 -24.04 -7.81 13.18
N SER A 40 -23.83 -8.36 14.37
CA SER A 40 -22.68 -9.22 14.64
C SER A 40 -22.72 -10.48 13.79
N MET A 41 -21.54 -11.01 13.42
CA MET A 41 -21.44 -12.16 12.51
C MET A 41 -21.88 -13.48 13.16
N SER A 42 -21.93 -13.54 14.48
CA SER A 42 -22.27 -14.74 15.25
C SER A 42 -22.83 -14.35 16.61
N ALA A 43 -23.46 -15.30 17.31
CA ALA A 43 -23.95 -15.13 18.67
C ALA A 43 -22.88 -14.60 19.63
N ARG A 44 -21.63 -15.01 19.41
CA ARG A 44 -20.45 -14.45 20.06
C ARG A 44 -19.51 -13.95 18.98
N HIS A 45 -19.41 -12.63 18.90
CA HIS A 45 -18.53 -11.94 17.97
C HIS A 45 -17.81 -10.83 18.73
N ARG A 46 -16.49 -10.89 18.74
CA ARG A 46 -15.64 -9.88 19.37
C ARG A 46 -14.55 -9.44 18.42
N PHE A 47 -13.95 -8.31 18.74
CA PHE A 47 -12.81 -7.79 18.01
C PHE A 47 -11.63 -7.73 18.97
N LEU A 48 -10.45 -8.12 18.50
CA LEU A 48 -9.20 -7.93 19.21
C LEU A 48 -8.37 -6.92 18.44
N THR A 49 -7.97 -5.83 19.08
CA THR A 49 -7.13 -4.78 18.48
C THR A 49 -5.86 -4.58 19.29
N THR A 50 -4.87 -3.90 18.71
CA THR A 50 -3.59 -3.60 19.34
C THR A 50 -3.62 -2.23 20.02
N LYS A 51 -2.82 -2.08 21.09
CA LYS A 51 -2.54 -0.78 21.71
C LYS A 51 -1.33 -0.08 21.10
N ASP A 52 -0.54 -0.80 20.31
CA ASP A 52 0.56 -0.22 19.55
C ASP A 52 0.01 0.59 18.37
N LEU A 53 0.36 1.87 18.31
CA LEU A 53 -0.17 2.84 17.34
C LEU A 53 0.75 3.05 16.14
N ARG A 54 1.81 2.25 15.98
CA ARG A 54 2.63 2.26 14.77
C ARG A 54 1.77 2.02 13.53
N TRP A 55 2.01 2.78 12.48
CA TRP A 55 1.22 2.71 11.25
C TRP A 55 1.38 1.35 10.55
N THR A 56 2.48 0.64 10.76
CA THR A 56 2.71 -0.72 10.26
C THR A 56 1.68 -1.71 10.82
N TYR A 57 1.02 -1.38 11.94
CA TYR A 57 -0.09 -2.12 12.52
C TYR A 57 -1.46 -1.51 12.24
N PHE A 58 -1.58 -0.67 11.21
CA PHE A 58 -2.86 -0.07 10.82
C PHE A 58 -3.83 -1.07 10.18
N ASN A 59 -3.33 -2.01 9.37
CA ASN A 59 -4.13 -3.04 8.72
C ASN A 59 -3.32 -4.32 8.50
N ALA A 60 -3.99 -5.45 8.23
CA ALA A 60 -3.31 -6.69 7.86
C ALA A 60 -2.36 -6.53 6.65
N LEU A 61 -2.69 -5.59 5.75
CA LEU A 61 -1.92 -5.30 4.53
C LEU A 61 -0.60 -4.56 4.79
N THR A 62 -0.43 -3.94 5.96
CA THR A 62 0.79 -3.20 6.33
C THR A 62 1.70 -3.98 7.27
N LEU A 63 1.28 -5.16 7.71
CA LEU A 63 2.07 -6.02 8.59
C LEU A 63 3.36 -6.45 7.89
N GLY A 64 4.48 -6.31 8.58
CA GLY A 64 5.80 -6.68 8.06
C GLY A 64 6.49 -5.57 7.27
N MET A 65 5.87 -4.39 7.13
CA MET A 65 6.52 -3.21 6.57
C MET A 65 7.38 -2.50 7.62
N THR A 66 8.45 -1.85 7.18
CA THR A 66 9.26 -0.88 7.94
C THR A 66 8.66 0.52 7.78
N ASP A 67 9.19 1.52 8.51
CA ASP A 67 8.72 2.90 8.43
C ASP A 67 8.94 3.54 7.04
N GLU A 68 9.89 3.02 6.27
CA GLU A 68 10.17 3.41 4.89
C GLU A 68 9.17 2.79 3.88
N GLY A 69 8.37 1.82 4.34
CA GLY A 69 7.35 1.14 3.55
C GLY A 69 7.85 -0.06 2.74
N ASP A 70 9.10 -0.47 2.93
CA ASP A 70 9.63 -1.73 2.44
C ASP A 70 9.45 -2.84 3.49
N ALA A 71 9.76 -4.08 3.17
CA ALA A 71 9.77 -5.18 4.13
C ALA A 71 11.20 -5.75 4.21
N ASP A 72 11.65 -6.07 5.42
CA ASP A 72 12.92 -6.72 5.66
C ASP A 72 12.74 -7.95 6.57
N VAL A 73 13.80 -8.74 6.73
CA VAL A 73 13.76 -9.98 7.52
C VAL A 73 13.34 -9.70 8.97
N ALA A 74 13.75 -8.57 9.56
CA ALA A 74 13.46 -8.24 10.95
C ALA A 74 11.98 -7.85 11.15
N SER A 75 11.48 -6.93 10.32
CA SER A 75 10.08 -6.48 10.33
C SER A 75 9.10 -7.60 10.00
N LEU A 76 9.42 -8.48 9.05
CA LEU A 76 8.62 -9.67 8.75
C LEU A 76 8.58 -10.65 9.93
N SER A 77 9.73 -10.89 10.57
CA SER A 77 9.80 -11.75 11.75
C SER A 77 9.00 -11.18 12.93
N GLU A 78 9.11 -9.87 13.19
CA GLU A 78 8.32 -9.17 14.21
C GLU A 78 6.82 -9.28 13.91
N ALA A 79 6.40 -9.06 12.66
CA ALA A 79 5.00 -9.14 12.26
C ALA A 79 4.43 -10.55 12.40
N ILE A 80 5.20 -11.60 12.07
CA ILE A 80 4.80 -12.99 12.30
C ILE A 80 4.57 -13.24 13.78
N GLN A 81 5.50 -12.83 14.64
CA GLN A 81 5.36 -12.99 16.09
C GLN A 81 4.14 -12.24 16.61
N PHE A 82 3.94 -11.00 16.17
CA PHE A 82 2.78 -10.19 16.52
C PHE A 82 1.46 -10.88 16.15
N VAL A 83 1.35 -11.47 14.96
CA VAL A 83 0.11 -12.16 14.53
C VAL A 83 -0.10 -13.48 15.29
N GLU A 84 0.97 -14.23 15.59
CA GLU A 84 0.87 -15.41 16.46
C GLU A 84 0.47 -15.03 17.90
N ASP A 85 0.98 -13.92 18.44
CA ASP A 85 0.57 -13.40 19.75
C ASP A 85 -0.90 -12.96 19.73
N LEU A 86 -1.36 -12.31 18.66
CA LEU A 86 -2.76 -11.92 18.50
C LEU A 86 -3.68 -13.14 18.43
N LYS A 87 -3.25 -14.20 17.74
CA LYS A 87 -3.94 -15.49 17.68
C LYS A 87 -3.99 -16.17 19.05
N ALA A 88 -2.86 -16.22 19.76
CA ALA A 88 -2.77 -16.77 21.10
C ALA A 88 -3.67 -16.00 22.07
N ALA A 89 -3.65 -14.67 22.02
CA ALA A 89 -4.52 -13.79 22.78
C ALA A 89 -6.01 -14.06 22.52
N ALA A 90 -6.40 -14.25 21.26
CA ALA A 90 -7.78 -14.60 20.90
C ALA A 90 -8.19 -15.97 21.48
N VAL A 91 -7.31 -16.98 21.40
CA VAL A 91 -7.56 -18.32 21.99
C VAL A 91 -7.65 -18.25 23.52
N THR A 92 -6.76 -17.49 24.17
CA THR A 92 -6.78 -17.25 25.61
C THR A 92 -8.07 -16.58 26.04
N TYR A 93 -8.49 -15.52 25.33
CA TYR A 93 -9.76 -14.84 25.57
C TYR A 93 -10.94 -15.81 25.49
N VAL A 94 -11.05 -16.58 24.40
CA VAL A 94 -12.13 -17.56 24.18
C VAL A 94 -12.14 -18.63 25.27
N THR A 95 -10.98 -19.15 25.65
CA THR A 95 -10.84 -20.20 26.68
C THR A 95 -11.29 -19.71 28.06
N ASN A 96 -11.04 -18.45 28.37
CA ASN A 96 -11.38 -17.85 29.65
C ASN A 96 -12.82 -17.32 29.71
N MET A 97 -13.51 -17.21 28.57
CA MET A 97 -14.87 -16.71 28.49
C MET A 97 -15.88 -17.85 28.34
N GLN A 98 -16.92 -17.83 29.16
CA GLN A 98 -17.94 -18.88 29.12
C GLN A 98 -18.80 -18.84 27.85
N GLY A 99 -19.17 -20.03 27.38
CA GLY A 99 -20.15 -20.24 26.32
C GLY A 99 -19.60 -20.27 24.90
N TRP A 100 -18.36 -19.83 24.66
CA TRP A 100 -17.74 -20.00 23.35
C TRP A 100 -17.61 -21.48 22.97
N SER A 101 -17.79 -21.78 21.69
CA SER A 101 -17.48 -23.11 21.17
C SER A 101 -15.98 -23.34 20.98
N ASP A 102 -15.61 -24.59 20.76
CA ASP A 102 -14.27 -25.03 20.36
C ASP A 102 -13.90 -24.60 18.92
N LYS A 103 -14.90 -24.26 18.11
CA LYS A 103 -14.73 -23.89 16.71
C LYS A 103 -14.83 -22.38 16.55
N ILE A 104 -13.69 -21.71 16.64
CA ILE A 104 -13.60 -20.27 16.39
C ILE A 104 -13.02 -19.96 15.02
N GLY A 105 -13.52 -18.88 14.42
CA GLY A 105 -12.98 -18.26 13.22
C GLY A 105 -12.26 -16.97 13.59
N LEU A 106 -11.07 -16.80 13.03
CA LEU A 106 -10.20 -15.64 13.26
C LEU A 106 -9.95 -14.96 11.91
N PHE A 107 -10.51 -13.76 11.75
CA PHE A 107 -10.53 -13.08 10.46
C PHE A 107 -10.11 -11.62 10.58
N PHE A 108 -9.31 -11.15 9.65
CA PHE A 108 -9.16 -9.73 9.38
C PHE A 108 -10.11 -9.33 8.26
N HIS A 109 -10.63 -8.12 8.34
CA HIS A 109 -11.02 -7.40 7.14
C HIS A 109 -9.78 -6.64 6.66
N VAL A 110 -9.49 -6.75 5.37
CA VAL A 110 -8.41 -6.01 4.71
C VAL A 110 -8.97 -4.68 4.23
N PHE A 111 -8.20 -3.59 4.23
CA PHE A 111 -8.76 -2.29 3.84
C PHE A 111 -9.23 -2.27 2.38
N GLY A 112 -10.19 -1.39 2.12
CA GLY A 112 -11.12 -1.50 1.00
C GLY A 112 -12.37 -2.30 1.39
N HIS A 113 -12.26 -3.16 2.42
CA HIS A 113 -13.39 -3.89 2.99
C HIS A 113 -13.65 -3.59 4.47
N ASN A 114 -12.73 -2.93 5.17
CA ASN A 114 -12.89 -2.51 6.56
C ASN A 114 -14.07 -1.55 6.75
N SER A 115 -14.84 -1.77 7.82
CA SER A 115 -15.85 -0.82 8.29
C SER A 115 -15.26 0.22 9.27
N VAL A 116 -14.07 -0.04 9.81
CA VAL A 116 -13.34 0.84 10.74
C VAL A 116 -11.87 0.91 10.33
N ASN A 117 -11.31 2.12 10.32
CA ASN A 117 -9.92 2.39 9.96
C ASN A 117 -8.94 2.05 11.11
N SER A 118 -8.93 0.80 11.53
CA SER A 118 -7.97 0.27 12.52
C SER A 118 -7.78 -1.22 12.32
N LEU A 119 -6.65 -1.77 12.78
CA LEU A 119 -6.43 -3.21 12.78
C LEU A 119 -7.29 -3.85 13.85
N HIS A 120 -8.17 -4.76 13.45
CA HIS A 120 -8.92 -5.57 14.38
C HIS A 120 -9.13 -6.97 13.83
N LEU A 121 -8.83 -7.96 14.67
CA LEU A 121 -9.09 -9.36 14.42
C LEU A 121 -10.51 -9.68 14.89
N HIS A 122 -11.36 -10.14 13.99
CA HIS A 122 -12.67 -10.68 14.31
C HIS A 122 -12.51 -12.07 14.92
N ILE A 123 -13.03 -12.26 16.12
CA ILE A 123 -13.18 -13.55 16.79
C ILE A 123 -14.65 -13.94 16.67
N VAL A 124 -14.92 -15.01 15.94
CA VAL A 124 -16.27 -15.45 15.54
C VAL A 124 -16.51 -16.86 16.03
N ASP A 125 -17.58 -17.09 16.77
CA ASP A 125 -18.04 -18.43 17.14
C ASP A 125 -18.68 -19.12 15.94
N MET A 126 -17.99 -20.11 15.36
CA MET A 126 -18.38 -20.72 14.08
C MET A 126 -19.55 -21.69 14.20
N ASN A 127 -19.90 -22.12 15.42
CA ASN A 127 -21.07 -22.97 15.66
C ASN A 127 -22.37 -22.17 15.75
N SER A 128 -22.30 -20.83 15.75
CA SER A 128 -23.46 -19.95 15.88
C SER A 128 -23.31 -18.71 15.00
N VAL A 129 -22.98 -18.91 13.72
CA VAL A 129 -22.92 -17.83 12.72
C VAL A 129 -24.32 -17.44 12.28
N GLY A 130 -24.51 -16.13 12.02
CA GLY A 130 -25.76 -15.58 11.53
C GLY A 130 -25.69 -15.08 10.07
N PRO A 131 -26.78 -14.53 9.52
CA PRO A 131 -26.85 -14.06 8.13
C PRO A 131 -25.74 -13.07 7.74
N THR A 132 -25.31 -12.21 8.67
CA THR A 132 -24.23 -11.23 8.42
C THR A 132 -22.88 -11.89 8.15
N PHE A 133 -22.55 -13.02 8.77
CA PHE A 133 -21.32 -13.76 8.47
C PHE A 133 -21.27 -14.18 6.99
N HIS A 134 -22.37 -14.75 6.50
CA HIS A 134 -22.46 -15.19 5.11
C HIS A 134 -22.41 -14.01 4.14
N LYS A 135 -23.14 -12.93 4.43
CA LYS A 135 -23.11 -11.70 3.62
C LYS A 135 -21.71 -11.11 3.52
N LEU A 136 -20.94 -11.12 4.61
CA LEU A 136 -19.60 -10.53 4.69
C LEU A 136 -18.47 -11.54 4.47
N ASN A 137 -18.77 -12.78 4.07
CA ASN A 137 -17.75 -13.83 3.93
C ASN A 137 -16.63 -13.44 2.97
N TYR A 138 -16.94 -12.67 1.91
CA TYR A 138 -15.95 -12.16 0.96
C TYR A 138 -14.93 -11.19 1.57
N LYS A 139 -15.21 -10.62 2.76
CA LYS A 139 -14.30 -9.74 3.50
C LYS A 139 -13.40 -10.50 4.47
N ASN A 140 -13.73 -11.74 4.80
CA ASN A 140 -13.10 -12.50 5.87
C ASN A 140 -11.77 -13.12 5.40
N CYS A 141 -10.67 -12.38 5.58
CA CYS A 141 -9.32 -12.90 5.38
C CYS A 141 -8.88 -13.67 6.63
N SER A 142 -8.67 -14.99 6.53
CA SER A 142 -8.30 -15.81 7.69
C SER A 142 -6.91 -15.43 8.23
N ILE A 143 -6.74 -15.49 9.55
CA ILE A 143 -5.42 -15.25 10.18
C ILE A 143 -4.34 -16.20 9.63
N GLY A 144 -4.74 -17.42 9.24
CA GLY A 144 -3.85 -18.39 8.62
C GLY A 144 -3.33 -17.95 7.25
N ALA A 145 -4.17 -17.27 6.45
CA ALA A 145 -3.74 -16.70 5.17
C ALA A 145 -2.73 -15.56 5.37
N VAL A 146 -2.95 -14.68 6.36
CA VAL A 146 -2.00 -13.61 6.71
C VAL A 146 -0.65 -14.19 7.15
N LEU A 147 -0.65 -15.15 8.08
CA LEU A 147 0.58 -15.82 8.52
C LEU A 147 1.31 -16.54 7.39
N LYS A 148 0.56 -17.14 6.45
CA LYS A 148 1.14 -17.79 5.28
C LYS A 148 1.92 -16.80 4.43
N VAL A 149 1.30 -15.67 4.06
CA VAL A 149 1.93 -14.64 3.23
C VAL A 149 3.15 -14.06 3.93
N LEU A 150 3.06 -13.68 5.20
CA LEU A 150 4.22 -13.14 5.94
C LEU A 150 5.41 -14.10 5.97
N ARG A 151 5.17 -15.41 6.10
CA ARG A 151 6.23 -16.43 6.07
C ARG A 151 6.82 -16.62 4.67
N GLU A 152 6.00 -16.53 3.63
CA GLU A 152 6.44 -16.60 2.24
C GLU A 152 7.34 -15.38 1.90
N GLU A 153 6.93 -14.17 2.30
CA GLU A 153 7.72 -12.95 2.17
C GLU A 153 9.03 -13.02 2.97
N LEU A 154 9.00 -13.53 4.21
CA LEU A 154 10.21 -13.72 5.02
C LEU A 154 11.21 -14.64 4.32
N THR A 155 10.73 -15.77 3.80
CA THR A 155 11.57 -16.73 3.05
C THR A 155 12.20 -16.08 1.82
N ALA A 156 11.43 -15.25 1.10
CA ALA A 156 11.93 -14.52 -0.07
C ALA A 156 12.98 -13.47 0.31
N ALA A 157 12.77 -12.73 1.39
CA ALA A 157 13.71 -11.73 1.90
C ALA A 157 15.03 -12.37 2.35
N GLU A 158 14.98 -13.49 3.07
CA GLU A 158 16.17 -14.25 3.48
C GLU A 158 16.96 -14.77 2.27
N ALA A 159 16.27 -15.27 1.23
CA ALA A 159 16.92 -15.73 0.00
C ALA A 159 17.58 -14.58 -0.77
N ALA A 160 17.00 -13.38 -0.76
CA ALA A 160 17.55 -12.20 -1.41
C ALA A 160 18.83 -11.67 -0.73
N GLN A 161 19.01 -11.90 0.56
CA GLN A 161 20.19 -11.50 1.32
C GLN A 161 21.38 -12.46 1.16
N GLN A 162 21.20 -13.63 0.55
CA GLN A 162 22.32 -14.55 0.29
C GLN A 162 23.25 -13.97 -0.79
N PRO A 163 24.58 -13.92 -0.54
CA PRO A 163 25.53 -13.37 -1.50
C PRO A 163 25.50 -14.18 -2.80
N LYS A 164 25.12 -13.51 -3.90
CA LYS A 164 25.24 -14.08 -5.25
C LYS A 164 26.72 -14.22 -5.59
N GLU A 165 27.19 -15.43 -5.90
CA GLU A 165 28.55 -15.65 -6.38
C GLU A 165 28.87 -14.71 -7.57
N PRO A 166 30.07 -14.12 -7.62
CA PRO A 166 30.42 -13.13 -8.63
C PRO A 166 30.43 -13.76 -10.03
N ARG A 167 29.47 -13.34 -10.86
CA ARG A 167 29.41 -13.68 -12.28
C ARG A 167 30.34 -12.74 -13.05
N ILE A 168 31.49 -13.27 -13.49
CA ILE A 168 32.48 -12.55 -14.31
C ILE A 168 31.83 -12.11 -15.64
N LEU A 169 31.75 -10.80 -15.90
CA LEU A 169 31.31 -10.22 -17.17
C LEU A 169 32.47 -9.48 -17.85
N GLN A 170 32.65 -9.69 -19.16
CA GLN A 170 33.70 -9.06 -19.99
C GLN A 170 33.24 -7.72 -20.62
N PRO A 171 34.16 -6.76 -20.85
CA PRO A 171 33.81 -5.40 -21.31
C PRO A 171 33.81 -5.22 -22.84
N LYS A 172 33.01 -4.26 -23.34
CA LYS A 172 33.05 -3.77 -24.73
C LYS A 172 32.85 -2.25 -24.79
N THR A 173 33.66 -1.58 -25.61
CA THR A 173 33.89 -0.11 -25.66
C THR A 173 33.33 0.53 -26.94
N ALA A 174 32.88 1.81 -26.89
CA ALA A 174 32.69 2.68 -28.07
C ALA A 174 32.71 4.20 -27.71
N ALA A 175 33.12 5.05 -28.66
CA ALA A 175 33.48 6.48 -28.56
C ALA A 175 32.41 7.45 -29.12
N VAL A 176 32.53 8.78 -28.85
CA VAL A 176 31.54 9.85 -29.14
C VAL A 176 32.19 11.08 -29.80
N GLU A 177 31.45 11.76 -30.70
CA GLU A 177 31.77 13.00 -31.44
C GLU A 177 30.75 14.12 -31.05
N GLU A 178 31.18 15.40 -31.02
CA GLU A 178 30.55 16.52 -30.28
C GLU A 178 29.69 17.43 -31.20
N THR A 179 28.45 17.74 -30.82
CA THR A 179 27.51 18.63 -31.56
C THR A 179 26.92 19.73 -30.66
N GLU A 180 26.64 20.91 -31.26
CA GLU A 180 26.11 22.12 -30.59
C GLU A 180 24.85 21.82 -29.75
N GLN A 181 24.93 22.13 -28.45
CA GLN A 181 23.88 21.81 -27.50
C GLN A 181 22.70 22.80 -27.61
N PRO A 182 21.46 22.29 -27.77
CA PRO A 182 20.26 23.12 -27.79
C PRO A 182 19.99 23.80 -26.45
N SER A 183 19.38 24.99 -26.47
CA SER A 183 19.05 25.74 -25.26
C SER A 183 18.05 24.99 -24.37
N LEU A 184 18.20 25.08 -23.05
CA LEU A 184 17.34 24.37 -22.09
C LEU A 184 15.85 24.77 -22.19
N ASP A 185 15.56 25.98 -22.67
CA ASP A 185 14.19 26.46 -22.85
C ASP A 185 13.54 25.99 -24.17
N ALA A 186 14.29 25.32 -25.05
CA ALA A 186 13.74 24.79 -26.29
C ALA A 186 12.64 23.76 -26.02
N ILE A 187 11.54 23.84 -26.76
CA ILE A 187 10.44 22.88 -26.69
C ILE A 187 10.70 21.74 -27.67
N GLN A 188 10.74 20.52 -27.15
CA GLN A 188 10.77 19.29 -27.92
C GLN A 188 9.36 18.72 -28.06
N GLU A 189 8.93 18.51 -29.31
CA GLU A 189 7.71 17.76 -29.61
C GLU A 189 8.03 16.27 -29.79
N LEU A 190 7.27 15.42 -29.09
CA LEU A 190 7.37 13.97 -29.12
C LEU A 190 6.07 13.38 -29.67
N ASN A 191 6.18 12.34 -30.48
CA ASN A 191 5.06 11.50 -30.89
C ASN A 191 5.09 10.21 -30.07
N VAL A 192 4.16 10.04 -29.14
CA VAL A 192 4.11 8.93 -28.19
C VAL A 192 2.88 8.10 -28.53
N GLY A 193 3.06 6.90 -29.07
CA GLY A 193 1.94 6.01 -29.43
C GLY A 193 0.91 6.62 -30.39
N GLY A 194 1.29 7.65 -31.17
CA GLY A 194 0.40 8.39 -32.06
C GLY A 194 -0.14 9.71 -31.52
N GLU A 195 0.08 10.01 -30.23
CA GLU A 195 -0.30 11.29 -29.61
C GLU A 195 0.89 12.24 -29.47
N PHE A 196 0.61 13.55 -29.42
CA PHE A 196 1.65 14.57 -29.40
C PHE A 196 1.85 15.15 -28.00
N VAL A 197 3.10 15.12 -27.53
CA VAL A 197 3.50 15.65 -26.22
C VAL A 197 4.59 16.70 -26.44
N ALA A 198 4.32 17.94 -26.02
CA ALA A 198 5.31 19.02 -26.04
C ALA A 198 5.94 19.20 -24.65
N VAL A 199 7.27 19.27 -24.58
CA VAL A 199 8.03 19.33 -23.33
C VAL A 199 9.31 20.14 -23.51
N SER A 200 9.72 20.93 -22.51
CA SER A 200 11.00 21.65 -22.58
C SER A 200 12.19 20.73 -22.36
N LEU A 201 13.34 21.05 -22.98
CA LEU A 201 14.58 20.32 -22.74
C LEU A 201 15.01 20.38 -21.28
N ALA A 202 14.80 21.51 -20.59
CA ALA A 202 15.01 21.64 -19.15
C ALA A 202 14.27 20.56 -18.35
N THR A 203 13.01 20.28 -18.69
CA THR A 203 12.22 19.23 -18.03
C THR A 203 12.81 17.86 -18.31
N LEU A 204 13.16 17.56 -19.57
CA LEU A 204 13.72 16.26 -19.93
C LEU A 204 15.12 16.03 -19.32
N HIS A 205 15.95 17.08 -19.17
CA HIS A 205 17.28 16.97 -18.54
C HIS A 205 17.23 16.63 -17.04
N ARG A 206 16.08 16.84 -16.38
CA ARG A 206 15.84 16.39 -14.99
C ARG A 206 15.67 14.89 -14.89
N SER A 207 15.54 14.20 -16.02
CA SER A 207 15.51 12.75 -16.01
C SER A 207 16.77 12.17 -15.32
N PRO A 208 16.62 11.07 -14.58
CA PRO A 208 17.69 10.43 -13.83
C PRO A 208 18.90 10.07 -14.72
N PRO A 209 20.14 10.12 -14.17
CA PRO A 209 21.31 9.61 -14.88
C PRO A 209 21.09 8.17 -15.34
N ASN A 210 21.57 7.82 -16.53
CA ASN A 210 21.42 6.50 -17.16
C ASN A 210 19.99 6.08 -17.52
N SER A 211 19.00 6.97 -17.39
CA SER A 211 17.64 6.73 -17.88
C SER A 211 17.58 6.81 -19.42
N PHE A 212 16.61 6.13 -20.02
CA PHE A 212 16.32 6.24 -21.46
C PHE A 212 16.09 7.69 -21.88
N LEU A 213 15.32 8.46 -21.10
CA LEU A 213 15.06 9.87 -21.41
C LEU A 213 16.33 10.71 -21.33
N LYS A 214 17.20 10.47 -20.35
CA LYS A 214 18.48 11.17 -20.24
C LYS A 214 19.36 10.90 -21.45
N ASN A 215 19.50 9.63 -21.82
CA ASN A 215 20.24 9.21 -23.00
C ASN A 215 19.62 9.78 -24.29
N MET A 216 18.29 9.79 -24.41
CA MET A 216 17.60 10.36 -25.56
C MET A 216 17.88 11.86 -25.71
N VAL A 217 17.86 12.61 -24.61
CA VAL A 217 18.10 14.06 -24.60
C VAL A 217 19.56 14.38 -24.94
N GLU A 218 20.49 13.63 -24.37
CA GLU A 218 21.93 13.78 -24.66
C GLU A 218 22.27 13.40 -26.10
N ASN A 219 21.40 12.66 -26.77
CA ASN A 219 21.58 12.18 -28.15
C ASN A 219 20.44 12.61 -29.08
N LEU A 220 19.84 13.79 -28.89
CA LEU A 220 18.70 14.26 -29.70
C LEU A 220 18.99 14.31 -31.21
N ALA A 221 20.24 14.58 -31.59
CA ALA A 221 20.67 14.61 -32.98
C ALA A 221 20.97 13.21 -33.57
N SER A 222 20.93 12.16 -32.75
CA SER A 222 21.32 10.81 -33.20
C SER A 222 20.38 10.29 -34.29
N PRO A 223 20.93 9.74 -35.40
CA PRO A 223 20.13 9.10 -36.45
C PRO A 223 19.49 7.78 -35.99
N THR A 224 19.88 7.24 -34.83
CA THR A 224 19.29 6.01 -34.28
C THR A 224 17.91 6.20 -33.65
N LEU A 225 17.51 7.44 -33.37
CA LEU A 225 16.18 7.75 -32.86
C LEU A 225 15.15 7.66 -34.00
N VAL A 226 14.13 6.84 -33.79
CA VAL A 226 13.01 6.72 -34.75
C VAL A 226 12.24 8.03 -34.79
N ARG A 227 11.90 8.49 -36.00
CA ARG A 227 11.13 9.73 -36.23
C ARG A 227 9.90 9.46 -37.07
N ASP A 228 8.85 10.23 -36.83
CA ASP A 228 7.64 10.20 -37.64
C ASP A 228 7.80 10.99 -38.96
N SER A 229 6.75 10.98 -39.79
CA SER A 229 6.73 11.67 -41.09
C SER A 229 6.91 13.20 -41.01
N ARG A 230 6.81 13.79 -39.82
CA ARG A 230 7.01 15.22 -39.55
C ARG A 230 8.33 15.50 -38.85
N GLY A 231 9.21 14.49 -38.71
CA GLY A 231 10.54 14.62 -38.10
C GLY A 231 10.55 14.62 -36.58
N ARG A 232 9.42 14.37 -35.91
CA ARG A 232 9.33 14.30 -34.44
C ARG A 232 9.82 12.95 -33.96
N ILE A 233 10.47 12.90 -32.79
CA ILE A 233 10.90 11.64 -32.18
C ILE A 233 9.66 10.79 -31.88
N PHE A 234 9.67 9.55 -32.35
CA PHE A 234 8.59 8.59 -32.14
C PHE A 234 8.94 7.62 -31.00
N LEU A 235 8.03 7.47 -30.06
CA LEU A 235 8.10 6.55 -28.93
C LEU A 235 6.91 5.61 -28.99
N ASP A 236 7.16 4.31 -29.14
CA ASP A 236 6.12 3.28 -29.14
C ASP A 236 5.73 2.90 -27.69
N LEU A 237 5.18 3.88 -26.97
CA LEU A 237 4.84 3.80 -25.56
C LEU A 237 3.39 4.26 -25.34
N PRO A 238 2.70 3.80 -24.28
CA PRO A 238 1.37 4.30 -23.94
C PRO A 238 1.38 5.81 -23.64
N PRO A 239 0.58 6.64 -24.36
CA PRO A 239 0.63 8.09 -24.21
C PRO A 239 0.30 8.60 -22.80
N GLU A 240 -0.73 8.03 -22.17
CA GLU A 240 -1.22 8.49 -20.87
C GLU A 240 -0.19 8.28 -19.75
N SER A 241 0.38 7.07 -19.68
CA SER A 241 1.47 6.77 -18.75
C SER A 241 2.68 7.67 -18.97
N PHE A 242 3.04 7.93 -20.23
CA PHE A 242 4.16 8.82 -20.54
C PHE A 242 3.91 10.26 -20.07
N LYS A 243 2.69 10.78 -20.23
CA LYS A 243 2.33 12.12 -19.72
C LYS A 243 2.49 12.24 -18.20
N GLN A 244 2.17 11.18 -17.44
CA GLN A 244 2.37 11.16 -15.98
C GLN A 244 3.86 11.30 -15.62
N ILE A 245 4.74 10.59 -16.34
CA ILE A 245 6.20 10.67 -16.16
C ILE A 245 6.69 12.10 -16.42
N ILE A 246 6.26 12.72 -17.53
CA ILE A 246 6.65 14.11 -17.84
C ILE A 246 6.14 15.09 -16.79
N ASN A 247 4.92 14.91 -16.29
CA ASN A 247 4.38 15.78 -15.24
C ASN A 247 5.18 15.69 -13.95
N HIS A 248 5.67 14.52 -13.57
CA HIS A 248 6.56 14.40 -12.41
C HIS A 248 7.87 15.16 -12.59
N LEU A 249 8.53 15.05 -13.75
CA LEU A 249 9.75 15.80 -14.04
C LEU A 249 9.52 17.32 -14.04
N ARG A 250 8.30 17.78 -14.40
CA ARG A 250 7.90 19.19 -14.24
C ARG A 250 7.80 19.57 -12.76
N MET A 251 7.21 18.71 -11.93
CA MET A 251 7.00 18.99 -10.51
C MET A 251 8.28 18.96 -9.67
N GLN A 252 9.33 18.27 -10.12
CA GLN A 252 10.65 18.31 -9.47
C GLN A 252 11.28 19.72 -9.47
N GLU A 253 10.85 20.61 -10.36
CA GLU A 253 11.24 22.03 -10.32
C GLU A 253 10.70 22.76 -9.09
N LEU A 254 9.54 22.33 -8.60
CA LEU A 254 8.85 22.96 -7.47
C LEU A 254 9.28 22.35 -6.13
N ASN A 255 9.74 21.09 -6.12
CA ASN A 255 10.16 20.36 -4.93
C ASN A 255 11.56 19.76 -5.13
N GLN A 256 12.61 20.45 -4.68
CA GLN A 256 14.01 20.04 -4.84
C GLN A 256 14.42 18.75 -4.07
N THR A 257 13.49 18.10 -3.37
CA THR A 257 13.78 16.99 -2.44
C THR A 257 13.18 15.64 -2.83
N ASP A 258 12.34 15.54 -3.86
CA ASP A 258 11.74 14.25 -4.28
C ASP A 258 12.25 13.82 -5.66
N LEU A 259 13.22 12.90 -5.67
CA LEU A 259 13.86 12.38 -6.89
C LEU A 259 13.11 11.20 -7.52
N HIS A 260 12.03 10.72 -6.90
CA HIS A 260 11.37 9.46 -7.27
C HIS A 260 9.96 9.68 -7.81
N LEU A 261 9.65 9.06 -8.96
CA LEU A 261 8.33 9.13 -9.57
C LEU A 261 7.33 8.27 -8.78
N ARG A 262 6.34 8.91 -8.17
CA ARG A 262 5.17 8.20 -7.60
C ARG A 262 4.20 7.87 -8.73
N CYS A 263 4.19 6.61 -9.16
CA CYS A 263 3.24 6.14 -10.17
C CYS A 263 1.89 5.89 -9.50
N ALA A 264 0.75 6.13 -10.15
CA ALA A 264 -0.57 5.79 -9.58
C ALA A 264 -1.05 4.40 -10.00
N ASP A 265 -0.56 3.93 -11.16
CA ASP A 265 -0.93 2.69 -11.81
C ASP A 265 0.32 1.90 -12.25
N GLU A 266 0.12 0.60 -12.44
CA GLU A 266 1.19 -0.35 -12.75
C GLU A 266 1.77 -0.12 -14.15
N ASP A 267 0.94 0.28 -15.12
CA ASP A 267 1.38 0.54 -16.49
C ASP A 267 2.38 1.71 -16.53
N THR A 268 2.10 2.78 -15.78
CA THR A 268 3.01 3.92 -15.63
C THR A 268 4.29 3.56 -14.90
N ARG A 269 4.20 2.67 -13.90
CA ARG A 269 5.37 2.17 -13.17
C ARG A 269 6.28 1.36 -14.09
N LEU A 270 5.73 0.36 -14.77
CA LEU A 270 6.47 -0.48 -15.70
C LEU A 270 7.10 0.35 -16.82
N LEU A 271 6.36 1.34 -17.32
CA LEU A 271 6.88 2.28 -18.30
C LEU A 271 8.07 3.07 -17.75
N ALA A 272 7.93 3.70 -16.59
CA ALA A 272 9.00 4.49 -15.98
C ALA A 272 10.24 3.66 -15.65
N GLU A 273 10.06 2.43 -15.16
CA GLU A 273 11.16 1.48 -14.94
C GLU A 273 11.87 1.10 -16.24
N SER A 274 11.11 0.84 -17.31
CA SER A 274 11.69 0.58 -18.64
C SER A 274 12.48 1.77 -19.17
N LEU A 275 12.11 2.98 -18.76
CA LEU A 275 12.81 4.21 -19.06
C LEU A 275 13.97 4.48 -18.09
N GLY A 276 14.25 3.61 -17.12
CA GLY A 276 15.31 3.80 -16.12
C GLY A 276 15.05 4.96 -15.15
N ILE A 277 13.77 5.30 -14.92
CA ILE A 277 13.36 6.32 -13.96
C ILE A 277 13.06 5.64 -12.63
N PRO A 278 13.72 6.02 -11.52
CA PRO A 278 13.39 5.51 -10.20
C PRO A 278 11.94 5.84 -9.89
N THR A 279 11.13 4.80 -9.75
CA THR A 279 9.75 4.94 -9.31
C THR A 279 9.66 4.56 -7.85
N HIS A 280 8.92 5.34 -7.08
CA HIS A 280 8.30 4.77 -5.90
C HIS A 280 7.01 4.08 -6.33
N ARG A 281 6.88 2.83 -5.93
CA ARG A 281 5.59 2.18 -5.95
C ARG A 281 4.65 3.05 -5.10
N PRO A 282 3.48 3.45 -5.61
CA PRO A 282 2.48 4.03 -4.74
C PRO A 282 2.18 2.99 -3.66
N PRO A 283 1.99 3.39 -2.40
CA PRO A 283 1.54 2.44 -1.40
C PRO A 283 0.19 1.90 -1.90
N THR A 284 0.08 0.59 -2.09
CA THR A 284 -1.11 -0.05 -2.66
C THR A 284 -2.33 0.26 -1.78
N ALA A 285 -3.17 1.17 -2.23
CA ALA A 285 -4.48 1.60 -1.72
C ALA A 285 -4.68 1.91 -0.22
N HIS A 286 -3.85 1.50 0.74
CA HIS A 286 -4.07 1.74 2.18
C HIS A 286 -3.52 3.07 2.72
N SER A 287 -2.82 3.85 1.91
CA SER A 287 -2.26 5.16 2.30
C SER A 287 -3.20 6.35 2.03
N LEU A 288 -4.37 6.13 1.42
CA LEU A 288 -5.37 7.17 1.20
C LEU A 288 -6.32 7.30 2.40
N ASN A 289 -5.83 7.82 3.52
CA ASN A 289 -6.69 8.56 4.46
C ASN A 289 -6.00 9.67 5.27
N LEU A 290 -4.72 10.00 5.02
CA LEU A 290 -4.05 11.10 5.74
C LEU A 290 -3.73 12.37 4.93
N TYR A 291 -4.15 12.47 3.65
CA TYR A 291 -4.05 13.75 2.91
C TYR A 291 -5.31 14.63 2.96
N VAL A 292 -6.36 14.24 3.70
CA VAL A 292 -7.56 15.08 3.92
C VAL A 292 -7.60 15.75 5.32
N PHE A 293 -6.74 15.37 6.26
CA PHE A 293 -6.76 15.95 7.63
C PHE A 293 -5.80 17.12 7.88
N GLY A 294 -5.09 17.61 6.86
CA GLY A 294 -4.41 18.91 6.92
C GLY A 294 -5.35 20.13 6.84
N ALA A 295 -6.62 19.94 6.40
CA ALA A 295 -7.58 21.02 6.22
C ALA A 295 -8.66 21.09 7.34
N ALA A 296 -8.85 20.03 8.13
CA ALA A 296 -9.97 19.97 9.09
C ALA A 296 -9.63 20.42 10.52
N LEU A 297 -8.35 20.45 10.92
CA LEU A 297 -7.97 21.02 12.24
C LEU A 297 -7.82 22.55 12.21
N ALA A 298 -7.73 23.16 11.03
CA ALA A 298 -7.94 24.60 10.83
C ALA A 298 -9.42 25.01 10.98
N VAL A 299 -10.36 24.05 10.89
CA VAL A 299 -11.81 24.29 11.11
C VAL A 299 -12.19 24.09 12.59
N GLY A 300 -11.43 23.30 13.34
CA GLY A 300 -11.59 23.10 14.79
C GLY A 300 -11.31 24.34 15.65
N LEU A 301 -10.61 25.35 15.12
CA LEU A 301 -10.34 26.61 15.81
C LEU A 301 -11.41 27.71 15.54
N CYS A 302 -12.37 27.47 14.63
CA CYS A 302 -13.38 28.46 14.24
C CYS A 302 -14.76 28.25 14.87
N LEU A 303 -15.06 27.07 15.43
CA LEU A 303 -16.39 26.77 15.99
C LEU A 303 -16.48 26.78 17.52
N LEU A 304 -15.36 26.96 18.24
CA LEU A 304 -15.38 27.19 19.69
C LEU A 304 -15.65 28.66 20.10
N LEU A 305 -15.97 29.54 19.14
CA LEU A 305 -16.27 30.97 19.37
C LEU A 305 -17.70 31.42 19.02
N LYS A 306 -18.67 30.49 18.96
CA LYS A 306 -20.10 30.81 18.98
C LYS A 306 -20.77 29.88 19.99
N ARG A 307 -20.77 30.30 21.27
CA ARG A 307 -21.93 30.89 21.96
C ARG A 307 -23.11 29.92 22.10
N THR A 308 -23.51 29.75 23.37
CA THR A 308 -24.78 29.23 23.93
C THR A 308 -25.09 27.77 23.73
#